data_AF-A0A9E4J1S3-F1
#
_entry.id   AF-A0A9E4J1S3-F1
#
_cell.length_a   1.000
_cell.length_b   1.000
_cell.length_c   1.000
_cell.angle_alpha   90.00
_cell.angle_beta   90.00
_cell.angle_gamma   90.00
#
_symmetry.space_group_name_H-M   'P 1'
#
loop_
_entity.id
_entity.type
_entity.pdbx_description
1 polymer ?
#
loop_
_entity_poly.entity_id
_entity_poly.type
_entity_poly.pdbx_seq_one_letter_code
_entity_poly.pdbx_strand_id
1 'polypeptide(L)'
;MRMILRSAAVLLAAAAAGCTGAPAAALQPGDEGYIRFTATNDDLERRNRPVEAEDIRILLRAEDLLDGAAAWNRDDDRVCVDDERAGRRSLFCALHQASLEVAGEYRHRRPALQEVRFAIEDATGGRAFEHRLRDFNNLPETDFDAVKRVLRTARERAAVRLDHTGG
;
A
#
# COMPACT_ATOMS: atom_id res chain seq x y z
N MET A 1 50.48 -59.00 -25.64
CA MET A 1 50.62 -59.54 -24.26
C MET A 1 50.08 -58.50 -23.29
N ARG A 2 49.27 -58.91 -22.31
CA ARG A 2 48.38 -58.13 -21.40
C ARG A 2 47.03 -57.79 -22.07
N MET A 3 45.93 -58.53 -21.88
CA MET A 3 45.12 -58.78 -20.65
C MET A 3 44.95 -57.49 -19.83
N ILE A 4 43.74 -56.97 -19.64
CA ILE A 4 42.83 -57.39 -18.55
C ILE A 4 41.37 -57.03 -18.89
N LEU A 5 40.51 -58.05 -18.74
CA LEU A 5 39.04 -58.02 -18.67
C LEU A 5 38.53 -56.97 -17.67
N ARG A 6 37.48 -56.23 -18.02
CA ARG A 6 36.62 -55.56 -17.05
C ARG A 6 35.28 -56.30 -16.97
N SER A 7 34.99 -56.69 -15.74
CA SER A 7 33.93 -57.56 -15.27
C SER A 7 32.52 -57.03 -15.50
N ALA A 8 31.60 -57.99 -15.61
CA ALA A 8 30.15 -57.85 -15.67
C ALA A 8 29.52 -57.58 -14.29
N ALA A 9 28.37 -56.90 -14.31
CA ALA A 9 27.21 -57.10 -13.43
C ALA A 9 26.07 -56.25 -14.01
N VAL A 10 25.25 -56.79 -14.91
CA VAL A 10 23.92 -57.37 -14.63
C VAL A 10 23.10 -56.48 -13.70
N LEU A 11 22.20 -55.71 -14.32
CA LEU A 11 21.14 -54.94 -13.68
C LEU A 11 20.22 -55.87 -12.89
N LEU A 12 20.01 -55.55 -11.61
CA LEU A 12 18.83 -55.99 -10.87
C LEU A 12 17.86 -54.81 -10.78
N ALA A 13 16.74 -54.94 -11.48
CA ALA A 13 15.64 -53.98 -11.40
C ALA A 13 14.90 -54.15 -10.07
N ALA A 14 14.87 -53.09 -9.26
CA ALA A 14 14.01 -53.01 -8.08
C ALA A 14 12.57 -52.70 -8.53
N ALA A 15 11.61 -53.42 -7.96
CA ALA A 15 10.19 -53.23 -8.18
C ALA A 15 9.73 -51.84 -7.68
N ALA A 16 9.14 -51.05 -8.57
CA ALA A 16 8.44 -49.81 -8.21
C ALA A 16 7.08 -50.17 -7.60
N ALA A 17 6.98 -50.10 -6.27
CA ALA A 17 5.69 -50.00 -5.59
C ALA A 17 5.09 -48.63 -5.92
N GLY A 18 3.98 -48.62 -6.63
CA GLY A 18 3.21 -47.43 -6.90
C GLY A 18 2.66 -46.84 -5.61
N CYS A 19 3.26 -45.75 -5.14
CA CYS A 19 2.54 -44.74 -4.38
C CYS A 19 2.09 -43.71 -5.41
N THR A 20 0.81 -43.67 -5.73
CA THR A 20 0.18 -42.54 -6.43
C THR A 20 0.24 -41.33 -5.51
N GLY A 21 1.38 -40.66 -5.50
CA GLY A 21 1.47 -39.28 -5.04
C GLY A 21 0.65 -38.44 -6.01
N ALA A 22 -0.32 -37.68 -5.50
CA ALA A 22 -0.92 -36.60 -6.25
C ALA A 22 0.21 -35.73 -6.85
N PRO A 23 0.08 -35.20 -8.09
CA PRO A 23 1.10 -34.33 -8.62
C PRO A 23 1.29 -33.16 -7.66
N ALA A 24 2.53 -32.95 -7.22
CA ALA A 24 2.91 -31.73 -6.55
C ALA A 24 2.48 -30.58 -7.47
N ALA A 25 1.51 -29.78 -7.00
CA ALA A 25 1.14 -28.56 -7.67
C ALA A 25 2.42 -27.74 -7.86
N ALA A 26 2.73 -27.42 -9.11
CA ALA A 26 3.87 -26.59 -9.43
C ALA A 26 3.70 -25.25 -8.70
N LEU A 27 4.63 -24.94 -7.79
CA LEU A 27 4.75 -23.63 -7.17
C LEU A 27 4.95 -22.61 -8.30
N GLN A 28 4.05 -21.65 -8.40
CA GLN A 28 4.24 -20.51 -9.31
C GLN A 28 5.40 -19.66 -8.78
N PRO A 29 6.28 -19.15 -9.66
CA PRO A 29 7.38 -18.29 -9.22
C PRO A 29 6.81 -16.93 -8.83
N GLY A 30 7.01 -16.54 -7.57
CA GLY A 30 6.60 -15.23 -7.06
C GLY A 30 6.54 -15.07 -5.54
N ASP A 31 6.69 -16.16 -4.76
CA ASP A 31 6.42 -16.15 -3.32
C ASP A 31 7.70 -16.12 -2.46
N GLU A 32 8.68 -15.30 -2.83
CA GLU A 32 9.81 -15.00 -1.95
C GLU A 32 9.48 -13.79 -1.06
N GLY A 33 8.91 -14.09 0.11
CA GLY A 33 9.31 -13.41 1.35
C GLY A 33 8.81 -11.99 1.61
N TYR A 34 7.76 -11.51 0.94
CA TYR A 34 7.05 -10.33 1.43
C TYR A 34 6.05 -10.74 2.49
N ILE A 35 6.22 -10.26 3.72
CA ILE A 35 5.17 -10.29 4.75
C ILE A 35 3.95 -9.63 4.11
N ARG A 36 2.99 -10.44 3.64
CA ARG A 36 1.69 -9.95 3.18
C ARG A 36 0.98 -9.45 4.42
N PHE A 37 1.16 -8.17 4.74
CA PHE A 37 0.23 -7.44 5.58
C PHE A 37 -1.11 -7.47 4.84
N THR A 38 -1.92 -8.49 5.12
CA THR A 38 -3.22 -8.69 4.50
C THR A 38 -4.06 -7.44 4.76
N ALA A 39 -4.54 -6.83 3.69
CA ALA A 39 -5.52 -5.77 3.78
C ALA A 39 -6.68 -6.29 4.66
N THR A 40 -7.06 -5.52 5.68
CA THR A 40 -8.12 -5.88 6.63
C THR A 40 -9.49 -6.12 5.97
N ASN A 41 -9.63 -5.79 4.67
CA ASN A 41 -10.69 -6.20 3.76
C ASN A 41 -10.29 -5.83 2.31
N ASP A 42 -10.01 -6.82 1.44
CA ASP A 42 -9.58 -6.60 0.05
C ASP A 42 -10.57 -5.70 -0.74
N ASP A 43 -11.86 -5.76 -0.42
CA ASP A 43 -12.87 -4.93 -1.09
C ASP A 43 -12.70 -3.44 -0.84
N LEU A 44 -12.22 -3.08 0.36
CA LEU A 44 -12.02 -1.69 0.76
C LEU A 44 -10.69 -1.12 0.25
N GLU A 45 -9.78 -1.98 -0.25
CA GLU A 45 -8.49 -1.62 -0.85
C GLU A 45 -8.48 -1.74 -2.39
N ARG A 46 -9.63 -1.92 -3.04
CA ARG A 46 -9.70 -1.86 -4.50
C ARG A 46 -9.51 -0.42 -5.00
N ARG A 47 -8.64 -0.26 -6.01
CA ARG A 47 -8.31 1.04 -6.65
C ARG A 47 -9.45 1.60 -7.53
N ASN A 48 -10.54 0.87 -7.75
CA ASN A 48 -11.66 1.29 -8.61
C ASN A 48 -12.96 1.53 -7.82
N ARG A 49 -12.87 1.78 -6.52
CA ARG A 49 -14.05 2.10 -5.71
C ARG A 49 -14.67 3.42 -6.19
N PRO A 50 -16.01 3.55 -6.13
CA PRO A 50 -16.69 4.82 -6.36
C PRO A 50 -16.13 5.90 -5.46
N VAL A 51 -15.99 7.10 -6.02
CA VAL A 51 -15.56 8.33 -5.35
C VAL A 51 -16.75 9.25 -5.27
N GLU A 52 -16.95 9.88 -4.12
CA GLU A 52 -17.99 10.89 -3.94
C GLU A 52 -17.39 12.31 -3.96
N ALA A 53 -18.22 13.32 -4.21
CA ALA A 53 -17.77 14.72 -4.17
C ALA A 53 -17.15 15.12 -2.80
N GLU A 54 -17.57 14.47 -1.72
CA GLU A 54 -16.97 14.61 -0.39
C GLU A 54 -15.51 14.16 -0.34
N ASP A 55 -15.14 13.11 -1.05
CA ASP A 55 -13.77 12.61 -1.06
C ASP A 55 -12.82 13.65 -1.70
N ILE A 56 -13.29 14.33 -2.75
CA ILE A 56 -12.55 15.45 -3.38
C ILE A 56 -12.38 16.61 -2.40
N ARG A 57 -13.46 16.99 -1.71
CA ARG A 57 -13.43 18.06 -0.71
C ARG A 57 -12.48 17.76 0.45
N ILE A 58 -12.35 16.49 0.86
CA ILE A 58 -11.40 16.07 1.90
C ILE A 58 -9.96 16.19 1.43
N LEU A 59 -9.66 15.76 0.21
CA LEU A 59 -8.31 15.87 -0.33
C LEU A 59 -7.88 17.33 -0.47
N LEU A 60 -8.77 18.19 -0.99
CA LEU A 60 -8.55 19.63 -1.03
C LEU A 60 -8.33 20.21 0.37
N ARG A 61 -9.19 19.85 1.33
CA ARG A 61 -9.06 20.37 2.69
C ARG A 61 -7.79 19.90 3.37
N ALA A 62 -7.35 18.67 3.15
CA ALA A 62 -6.06 18.19 3.65
C ALA A 62 -4.88 18.93 3.01
N GLU A 63 -4.98 19.29 1.72
CA GLU A 63 -4.00 20.16 1.07
C GLU A 63 -3.98 21.56 1.70
N ASP A 64 -5.12 22.14 2.06
CA ASP A 64 -5.20 23.45 2.72
C ASP A 64 -4.68 23.43 4.16
N LEU A 65 -4.90 22.34 4.90
CA LEU A 65 -4.37 22.15 6.25
C LEU A 65 -2.83 21.99 6.26
N LEU A 66 -2.27 21.64 5.11
CA LEU A 66 -0.84 21.55 4.81
C LEU A 66 -0.47 22.63 3.77
N ASP A 67 -0.69 23.90 4.13
CA ASP A 67 -0.47 25.07 3.27
C ASP A 67 1.01 25.45 3.13
N GLY A 68 1.88 24.97 4.01
CA GLY A 68 3.32 25.17 3.93
C GLY A 68 4.11 24.21 4.83
N ALA A 69 5.42 24.16 4.61
CA ALA A 69 6.31 23.28 5.36
C ALA A 69 6.29 23.55 6.88
N ALA A 70 5.98 24.78 7.30
CA ALA A 70 5.83 25.14 8.71
C ALA A 70 4.61 24.46 9.37
N ALA A 71 3.53 24.24 8.61
CA ALA A 71 2.31 23.57 9.07
C ALA A 71 2.43 22.03 9.05
N TRP A 72 3.54 21.49 8.56
CA TRP A 72 3.75 20.05 8.48
C TRP A 72 4.47 19.51 9.73
N ASN A 73 3.90 18.47 10.32
CA ASN A 73 4.55 17.62 11.31
C ASN A 73 5.15 16.38 10.62
N ARG A 74 6.47 16.24 10.70
CA ARG A 74 7.24 15.13 10.13
C ARG A 74 7.27 13.89 11.03
N ASP A 75 6.92 14.05 12.31
CA ASP A 75 7.04 13.00 13.33
C ASP A 75 5.64 12.50 13.70
N ASP A 76 4.98 11.80 12.78
CA ASP A 76 3.62 11.27 12.96
C ASP A 76 3.62 10.08 13.92
N ASP A 77 2.94 10.23 15.05
CA ASP A 77 2.63 9.14 15.99
C ASP A 77 1.17 8.67 15.90
N ARG A 78 0.39 9.28 14.98
CA ARG A 78 -1.05 9.08 14.75
C ARG A 78 -1.95 9.61 15.88
N VAL A 79 -1.41 10.40 16.79
CA VAL A 79 -2.17 11.20 17.76
C VAL A 79 -2.34 12.59 17.16
N CYS A 80 -3.57 12.99 16.88
CA CYS A 80 -3.81 14.25 16.18
C CYS A 80 -4.12 15.42 17.10
N VAL A 81 -4.45 15.18 18.37
CA VAL A 81 -4.93 16.25 19.28
C VAL A 81 -3.84 17.29 19.59
N ASP A 82 -2.60 16.87 19.69
CA ASP A 82 -1.42 17.71 19.89
C ASP A 82 -0.96 18.37 18.59
N ASP A 83 -1.04 17.67 17.45
CA ASP A 83 -0.86 18.25 16.11
C ASP A 83 -1.81 19.44 15.87
N GLU A 84 -3.10 19.25 16.15
CA GLU A 84 -4.12 20.30 16.05
C GLU A 84 -3.79 21.49 16.97
N ARG A 85 -3.35 21.22 18.20
CA ARG A 85 -2.97 22.26 19.17
C ARG A 85 -1.72 23.02 18.73
N ALA A 86 -0.76 22.35 18.12
CA ALA A 86 0.47 22.96 17.62
C ALA A 86 0.26 23.72 16.30
N GLY A 87 -0.88 23.51 15.62
CA GLY A 87 -1.10 24.02 14.26
C GLY A 87 -0.18 23.35 13.23
N ARG A 88 0.36 22.18 13.54
CA ARG A 88 1.28 21.42 12.70
C ARG A 88 0.77 20.00 12.58
N ARG A 89 0.46 19.54 11.38
CA ARG A 89 -0.21 18.25 11.17
C ARG A 89 0.66 17.31 10.36
N SER A 90 0.66 16.03 10.71
CA SER A 90 1.16 14.99 9.82
C SER A 90 0.23 14.78 8.62
N LEU A 91 0.69 14.03 7.60
CA LEU A 91 -0.18 13.62 6.49
C LEU A 91 -1.43 12.86 6.98
N PHE A 92 -1.28 11.98 7.97
CA PHE A 92 -2.41 11.26 8.55
C PHE A 92 -3.36 12.23 9.27
N CYS A 93 -2.84 13.12 10.10
CA CYS A 93 -3.67 14.02 10.88
C CYS A 93 -4.35 15.10 10.04
N ALA A 94 -3.72 15.59 8.98
CA ALA A 94 -4.36 16.46 8.00
C ALA A 94 -5.56 15.77 7.33
N LEU A 95 -5.42 14.51 6.90
CA LEU A 95 -6.53 13.74 6.31
C LEU A 95 -7.61 13.40 7.33
N HIS A 96 -7.22 13.11 8.58
CA HIS A 96 -8.16 12.86 9.67
C HIS A 96 -9.02 14.09 9.95
N GLN A 97 -8.37 15.25 10.18
CA GLN A 97 -9.05 16.51 10.46
C GLN A 97 -9.91 16.95 9.26
N ALA A 98 -9.41 16.85 8.03
CA ALA A 98 -10.20 17.12 6.84
C ALA A 98 -11.44 16.22 6.72
N SER A 99 -11.36 14.95 7.12
CA SER A 99 -12.53 14.05 7.14
C SER A 99 -13.59 14.53 8.13
N LEU A 100 -13.17 14.89 9.34
CA LEU A 100 -14.07 15.41 10.37
C LEU A 100 -14.75 16.71 9.92
N GLU A 101 -14.00 17.64 9.34
CA GLU A 101 -14.53 18.94 8.91
C GLU A 101 -15.50 18.82 7.72
N VAL A 102 -15.25 17.92 6.78
CA VAL A 102 -16.06 17.81 5.55
C VAL A 102 -17.24 16.85 5.70
N ALA A 103 -17.03 15.72 6.39
CA ALA A 103 -18.01 14.63 6.46
C ALA A 103 -18.55 14.38 7.88
N GLY A 104 -18.06 15.09 8.89
CA GLY A 104 -18.48 14.91 10.29
C GLY A 104 -17.92 13.65 10.96
N GLU A 105 -17.22 12.78 10.23
CA GLU A 105 -16.66 11.54 10.75
C GLU A 105 -15.38 11.11 10.03
N TYR A 106 -14.56 10.33 10.75
CA TYR A 106 -13.38 9.69 10.19
C TYR A 106 -13.68 8.24 9.80
N ARG A 107 -13.52 7.92 8.51
CA ARG A 107 -13.61 6.55 7.99
C ARG A 107 -12.26 6.11 7.44
N HIS A 108 -11.60 5.19 8.16
CA HIS A 108 -10.21 4.78 7.88
C HIS A 108 -9.95 4.35 6.43
N ARG A 109 -10.92 3.68 5.81
CA ARG A 109 -10.84 3.13 4.46
C ARG A 109 -11.74 3.90 3.46
N ARG A 110 -12.06 5.17 3.70
CA ARG A 110 -12.82 5.95 2.70
C ARG A 110 -11.98 6.16 1.42
N PRO A 111 -12.61 6.32 0.24
CA PRO A 111 -11.90 6.49 -1.02
C PRO A 111 -10.80 7.58 -0.99
N ALA A 112 -11.07 8.76 -0.42
CA ALA A 112 -10.06 9.82 -0.28
C ALA A 112 -8.75 9.33 0.37
N LEU A 113 -8.85 8.64 1.51
CA LEU A 113 -7.68 8.16 2.24
C LEU A 113 -6.95 7.01 1.53
N GLN A 114 -7.70 6.18 0.80
CA GLN A 114 -7.11 5.10 0.03
C GLN A 114 -6.34 5.61 -1.18
N GLU A 115 -6.82 6.65 -1.85
CA GLU A 115 -6.07 7.25 -2.96
C GLU A 115 -4.72 7.78 -2.54
N VAL A 116 -4.61 8.38 -1.35
CA VAL A 116 -3.32 8.81 -0.82
C VAL A 116 -2.41 7.62 -0.54
N ARG A 117 -2.95 6.51 -0.03
CA ARG A 117 -2.16 5.27 0.18
C ARG A 117 -1.65 4.70 -1.14
N PHE A 118 -2.47 4.68 -2.18
CA PHE A 118 -2.07 4.23 -3.51
C PHE A 118 -1.07 5.17 -4.15
N ALA A 119 -1.22 6.48 -3.99
CA ALA A 119 -0.24 7.45 -4.46
C ALA A 119 1.13 7.27 -3.77
N ILE A 120 1.14 6.97 -2.46
CA ILE A 120 2.36 6.63 -1.72
C ILE A 120 2.97 5.32 -2.23
N GLU A 121 2.16 4.28 -2.40
CA GLU A 121 2.62 2.98 -2.93
C GLU A 121 3.32 3.17 -4.28
N ASP A 122 2.71 3.92 -5.19
CA ASP A 122 3.28 4.19 -6.50
C ASP A 122 4.55 5.06 -6.40
N ALA A 123 4.55 6.10 -5.56
CA ALA A 123 5.70 7.00 -5.37
C ALA A 123 6.91 6.31 -4.71
N THR A 124 6.68 5.21 -4.00
CA THR A 124 7.72 4.46 -3.27
C THR A 124 8.07 3.14 -3.94
N GLY A 125 7.55 2.90 -5.16
CA GLY A 125 7.83 1.67 -5.91
C GLY A 125 7.31 0.41 -5.21
N GLY A 126 6.22 0.51 -4.46
CA GLY A 126 5.61 -0.60 -3.74
C GLY A 126 6.31 -0.95 -2.43
N ARG A 127 7.12 -0.06 -1.86
CA ARG A 127 7.78 -0.29 -0.56
C ARG A 127 6.73 -0.67 0.51
N ALA A 128 7.02 -1.73 1.24
CA ALA A 128 6.16 -2.19 2.32
C ALA A 128 6.21 -1.23 3.51
N PHE A 129 5.03 -0.86 4.01
CA PHE A 129 4.83 -0.06 5.22
C PHE A 129 3.78 -0.74 6.09
N GLU A 130 3.97 -0.69 7.41
CA GLU A 130 2.97 -1.16 8.37
C GLU A 130 1.77 -0.20 8.37
N HIS A 131 2.05 1.09 8.35
CA HIS A 131 1.07 2.16 8.32
C HIS A 131 1.43 3.18 7.23
N ARG A 132 1.12 2.87 5.97
CA ARG A 132 1.50 3.63 4.75
C ARG A 132 1.53 5.16 4.90
N LEU A 133 0.49 5.79 5.47
CA LEU A 133 0.47 7.26 5.65
C LEU A 133 1.52 7.76 6.65
N ARG A 134 1.60 7.11 7.82
CA ARG A 134 2.51 7.47 8.91
C ARG A 134 3.94 7.20 8.49
N ASP A 135 4.19 5.98 8.01
CA ASP A 135 5.55 5.53 7.74
C ASP A 135 6.17 6.33 6.59
N PHE A 136 5.41 6.62 5.53
CA PHE A 136 5.85 7.52 4.46
C PHE A 136 6.13 8.93 4.98
N ASN A 137 5.25 9.51 5.81
CA ASN A 137 5.44 10.84 6.40
C ASN A 137 6.76 10.94 7.16
N ASN A 138 7.12 9.89 7.89
CA ASN A 138 8.25 9.85 8.80
C ASN A 138 9.56 9.38 8.16
N LEU A 139 9.58 9.07 6.85
CA LEU A 139 10.81 8.70 6.17
C LEU A 139 11.82 9.86 6.20
N PRO A 140 13.12 9.58 6.43
CA PRO A 140 14.17 10.59 6.34
C PRO A 140 14.19 11.32 4.99
N GLU A 141 13.90 10.59 3.91
CA GLU A 141 13.89 11.10 2.54
C GLU A 141 12.60 11.80 2.12
N THR A 142 11.49 11.66 2.86
CA THR A 142 10.25 12.38 2.53
C THR A 142 10.47 13.86 2.75
N ASP A 143 10.07 14.72 1.83
CA ASP A 143 10.03 16.16 2.03
C ASP A 143 8.59 16.68 1.93
N PHE A 144 8.39 17.96 2.27
CA PHE A 144 7.06 18.55 2.22
C PHE A 144 6.48 18.49 0.79
N ASP A 145 7.33 18.66 -0.21
CA ASP A 145 6.92 18.56 -1.61
C ASP A 145 6.45 17.15 -1.97
N ALA A 146 7.08 16.09 -1.44
CA ALA A 146 6.62 14.71 -1.60
C ALA A 146 5.23 14.51 -0.99
N VAL A 147 4.97 15.07 0.19
CA VAL A 147 3.65 15.04 0.83
C VAL A 147 2.60 15.75 -0.04
N LYS A 148 2.90 16.93 -0.57
CA LYS A 148 2.00 17.64 -1.49
C LYS A 148 1.80 16.90 -2.81
N ARG A 149 2.86 16.27 -3.35
CA ARG A 149 2.77 15.46 -4.57
C ARG A 149 1.80 14.29 -4.39
N VAL A 150 1.89 13.51 -3.31
CA VAL A 150 0.99 12.37 -3.11
C VAL A 150 -0.47 12.80 -2.89
N LEU A 151 -0.72 13.90 -2.18
CA LEU A 151 -2.08 14.46 -2.03
C LEU A 151 -2.66 14.91 -3.38
N ARG A 152 -1.88 15.65 -4.17
CA ARG A 152 -2.30 16.11 -5.49
C ARG A 152 -2.57 14.93 -6.44
N THR A 153 -1.68 13.94 -6.49
CA THR A 153 -1.89 12.74 -7.31
C THR A 153 -3.16 11.99 -6.89
N ALA A 154 -3.41 11.85 -5.59
CA ALA A 154 -4.64 11.25 -5.08
C ALA A 154 -5.89 12.02 -5.53
N ARG A 155 -5.86 13.37 -5.42
CA ARG A 155 -6.97 14.24 -5.83
C ARG A 155 -7.25 14.17 -7.31
N GLU A 156 -6.22 14.24 -8.15
CA GLU A 156 -6.36 14.17 -9.61
C GLU A 156 -6.98 12.84 -10.05
N ARG A 157 -6.53 11.72 -9.48
CA ARG A 157 -7.11 10.39 -9.76
C ARG A 157 -8.54 10.25 -9.27
N ALA A 158 -8.82 10.79 -8.09
CA ALA A 158 -10.17 10.79 -7.54
C ALA A 158 -11.13 11.60 -8.42
N ALA A 159 -10.71 12.79 -8.88
CA ALA A 159 -11.50 13.66 -9.74
C ALA A 159 -11.84 12.99 -11.08
N VAL A 160 -10.85 12.37 -11.74
CA VAL A 160 -11.07 11.63 -12.99
C VAL A 160 -12.15 10.54 -12.81
N ARG A 161 -12.12 9.79 -11.70
CA ARG A 161 -13.13 8.76 -11.45
C ARG A 161 -14.51 9.34 -11.12
N LEU A 162 -14.58 10.44 -10.37
CA LEU A 162 -15.85 11.10 -10.06
C LEU A 162 -16.58 11.49 -11.36
N ASP A 163 -15.85 12.08 -12.32
CA ASP A 163 -16.39 12.50 -13.61
C ASP A 163 -16.91 11.31 -14.45
N HIS A 164 -16.33 10.13 -14.27
CA HIS A 164 -16.76 8.90 -14.95
C HIS A 164 -17.91 8.15 -14.26
N THR A 165 -18.25 8.52 -13.03
CA THR A 165 -19.33 7.86 -12.27
C THR A 165 -20.66 8.63 -12.37
N GLY A 166 -20.64 9.85 -12.92
CA GLY A 166 -21.81 10.73 -13.10
C GLY A 166 -22.36 10.83 -14.53
N GLY A 167 -22.01 9.88 -15.41
CA GLY A 167 -22.48 9.81 -16.81
C GLY A 167 -23.51 8.72 -17.05
#